data_AF-A0A8S9ZTZ5-F1
#
_entry.id   AF-A0A8S9ZTZ5-F1
#
_cell.length_a   1.000
_cell.length_b   1.000
_cell.length_c   1.000
_cell.angle_alpha   90.00
_cell.angle_beta   90.00
_cell.angle_gamma   90.00
#
_symmetry.space_group_name_H-M   'P 1'
#
loop_
_entity.id
_entity.type
_entity.pdbx_description
1 polymer ?
#
loop_
_entity_poly.entity_id
_entity_poly.type
_entity_poly.pdbx_seq_one_letter_code
_entity_poly.pdbx_strand_id
1 'polypeptide(L)'
;MYSIFLLFYFSSLIFNLNAIGENPWDIQNFAEIITGIGQMIQNPAETIDVPSTLIMGKWYQVYKASVSFDINRPQMYCAVSYFKPNSVMGEDGFSIEEAYRAVSKNGPIETFKRDLNKVGTGKYWMYTEEYFYPRQFYIIKVGPNFGNNTNVDEINIQYIVVTDASKLSLTVYAREAMLFFKKYNKEVMEFLKEKGFGGKLFWNSPKPIYQGNDCEWPSEREVFARRVLKNYENNKKEAARASTNITQTPSEAFAEIMKNPQQALQKLMQQNFN
;
A
#
# COMPACT_ATOMS: atom_id res chain seq x y z
N MET A 1 35.23 -19.08 47.71
CA MET A 1 35.29 -17.88 48.56
C MET A 1 36.48 -17.05 48.09
N TYR A 2 36.27 -16.12 47.15
CA TYR A 2 37.07 -14.89 46.91
C TYR A 2 36.48 -14.13 45.70
N SER A 3 36.23 -12.84 45.94
CA SER A 3 36.07 -11.72 45.00
C SER A 3 34.84 -11.65 44.08
N ILE A 4 33.69 -11.39 44.70
CA ILE A 4 32.76 -10.35 44.24
C ILE A 4 33.32 -9.02 44.74
N PHE A 5 33.46 -8.02 43.86
CA PHE A 5 33.66 -6.56 44.10
C PHE A 5 34.71 -6.00 43.15
N LEU A 6 34.28 -5.60 41.95
CA LEU A 6 34.91 -4.54 41.14
C LEU A 6 34.10 -4.41 39.84
N LEU A 7 33.04 -3.60 39.87
CA LEU A 7 32.46 -2.88 38.71
C LEU A 7 31.25 -2.05 39.16
N PHE A 8 31.43 -1.26 40.22
CA PHE A 8 30.68 -0.04 40.48
C PHE A 8 31.72 1.05 40.63
N TYR A 9 32.03 1.77 39.55
CA TYR A 9 32.53 3.15 39.51
C TYR A 9 32.98 3.46 38.08
N PHE A 10 32.02 3.75 37.20
CA PHE A 10 32.20 4.69 36.08
C PHE A 10 30.83 5.29 35.78
N SER A 11 30.34 6.07 36.74
CA SER A 11 29.29 7.03 36.52
C SER A 11 29.92 8.35 36.03
N SER A 12 29.13 9.09 35.25
CA SER A 12 29.27 10.51 34.93
C SER A 12 30.48 10.92 34.10
N LEU A 13 30.28 11.00 32.78
CA LEU A 13 30.39 12.26 32.02
C LEU A 13 30.06 11.98 30.55
N ILE A 14 28.78 11.99 30.19
CA ILE A 14 28.37 12.36 28.83
C ILE A 14 27.33 13.46 28.99
N PHE A 15 27.72 14.64 28.54
CA PHE A 15 26.92 15.85 28.53
C PHE A 15 25.59 15.59 27.84
N ASN A 16 24.48 15.88 28.53
CA ASN A 16 23.18 16.10 27.91
C ASN A 16 23.27 17.37 27.06
N LEU A 17 23.55 17.22 25.78
CA LEU A 17 23.18 18.17 24.75
C LEU A 17 21.93 17.62 24.07
N ASN A 18 20.79 17.76 24.74
CA ASN A 18 19.51 17.54 24.09
C ASN A 18 19.25 18.73 23.16
N ALA A 19 19.44 18.50 21.86
CA ALA A 19 18.93 19.39 20.84
C ALA A 19 17.40 19.41 20.92
N ILE A 20 16.82 20.61 20.86
CA ILE A 20 15.37 20.81 20.73
C ILE A 20 14.93 20.16 19.42
N GLY A 21 14.21 19.03 19.49
CA GLY A 21 13.68 18.35 18.30
C GLY A 21 13.57 16.83 18.39
N GLU A 22 14.19 16.17 19.37
CA GLU A 22 14.05 14.72 19.54
C GLU A 22 13.10 14.42 20.70
N ASN A 23 11.86 14.07 20.39
CA ASN A 23 11.00 13.42 21.38
C ASN A 23 11.65 12.07 21.71
N PRO A 24 12.05 11.82 22.97
CA PRO A 24 12.46 10.48 23.37
C PRO A 24 11.27 9.56 23.12
N TRP A 25 11.49 8.51 22.33
CA TRP A 25 10.50 7.46 22.12
C TRP A 25 10.16 6.86 23.49
N ASP A 26 9.06 7.35 24.04
CA ASP A 26 8.58 6.99 25.37
C ASP A 26 8.32 5.48 25.43
N ILE A 27 8.93 4.80 26.40
CA ILE A 27 8.79 3.36 26.62
C ILE A 27 7.31 3.00 26.85
N GLN A 28 6.52 3.95 27.35
CA GLN A 28 5.07 3.83 27.49
C GLN A 28 4.35 3.77 26.14
N ASN A 29 4.77 4.57 25.14
CA ASN A 29 4.26 4.48 23.77
C ASN A 29 4.65 3.16 23.10
N PHE A 30 5.84 2.61 23.40
CA PHE A 30 6.28 1.34 22.84
C PHE A 30 5.49 0.13 23.39
N ALA A 31 5.17 0.13 24.68
CA ALA A 31 4.30 -0.88 25.28
C ALA A 31 2.86 -0.83 24.72
N GLU A 32 2.33 0.37 24.47
CA GLU A 32 1.03 0.54 23.81
C GLU A 32 1.05 0.07 22.34
N ILE A 33 2.14 0.30 21.62
CA ILE A 33 2.37 -0.21 20.26
C ILE A 33 2.36 -1.74 20.23
N ILE A 34 3.10 -2.40 21.12
CA ILE A 34 3.15 -3.88 21.20
C ILE A 34 1.78 -4.45 21.58
N THR A 35 1.09 -3.81 22.53
CA THR A 35 -0.24 -4.24 22.96
C THR A 35 -1.28 -4.08 21.83
N GLY A 36 -1.20 -2.98 21.06
CA GLY A 36 -2.09 -2.73 19.92
C GLY A 36 -1.84 -3.67 18.74
N ILE A 37 -0.58 -4.04 18.46
CA ILE A 37 -0.25 -5.07 17.46
C ILE A 37 -0.79 -6.44 17.89
N GLY A 38 -0.62 -6.81 19.16
CA GLY A 38 -1.13 -8.07 19.70
C GLY A 38 -2.65 -8.19 19.61
N GLN A 39 -3.38 -7.11 19.91
CA GLN A 39 -4.84 -7.07 19.82
C GLN A 39 -5.38 -7.12 18.37
N MET A 40 -4.64 -6.57 17.39
CA MET A 40 -5.01 -6.65 15.97
C MET A 40 -4.82 -8.06 15.40
N ILE A 41 -3.77 -8.78 15.80
CA ILE A 41 -3.53 -10.16 15.34
C ILE A 41 -4.58 -11.12 15.91
N GLN A 42 -5.08 -10.87 17.12
CA GLN A 42 -6.06 -11.73 17.79
C GLN A 42 -7.50 -11.59 17.24
N ASN A 43 -7.85 -10.42 16.67
CA ASN A 43 -9.19 -10.14 16.16
C ASN A 43 -9.15 -9.76 14.67
N PRO A 44 -9.18 -10.76 13.77
CA PRO A 44 -9.13 -10.50 12.34
C PRO A 44 -10.32 -9.63 11.90
N ALA A 45 -10.12 -8.85 10.85
CA ALA A 45 -11.17 -8.00 10.32
C ALA A 45 -12.38 -8.84 9.85
N GLU A 46 -13.55 -8.55 10.40
CA GLU A 46 -14.83 -9.12 9.97
C GLU A 46 -15.19 -8.60 8.58
N THR A 47 -15.49 -9.52 7.66
CA THR A 47 -15.72 -9.22 6.25
C THR A 47 -17.19 -9.35 5.86
N ILE A 48 -17.57 -8.63 4.80
CA ILE A 48 -18.92 -8.64 4.22
C ILE A 48 -18.83 -9.28 2.84
N ASP A 49 -19.74 -10.21 2.54
CA ASP A 49 -19.79 -10.78 1.19
C ASP A 49 -20.51 -9.84 0.24
N VAL A 50 -19.87 -9.58 -0.90
CA VAL A 50 -20.39 -8.69 -1.92
C VAL A 50 -20.17 -9.38 -3.26
N PRO A 51 -21.23 -9.69 -4.02
CA PRO A 51 -21.08 -10.20 -5.37
C PRO A 51 -20.20 -9.26 -6.20
N SER A 52 -19.22 -9.83 -6.91
CA SER A 52 -18.24 -9.06 -7.66
C SER A 52 -18.90 -8.11 -8.68
N THR A 53 -20.02 -8.54 -9.27
CA THR A 53 -20.83 -7.79 -10.24
C THR A 53 -21.28 -6.42 -9.72
N LEU A 54 -21.54 -6.27 -8.42
CA LEU A 54 -22.01 -5.00 -7.84
C LEU A 54 -20.89 -3.96 -7.64
N ILE A 55 -19.64 -4.42 -7.58
CA ILE A 55 -18.46 -3.56 -7.34
C ILE A 55 -17.69 -3.24 -8.62
N MET A 56 -18.18 -3.66 -9.79
CA MET A 56 -17.53 -3.37 -11.08
C MET A 56 -17.57 -1.88 -11.44
N GLY A 57 -16.67 -1.48 -12.33
CA GLY A 57 -16.61 -0.14 -12.90
C GLY A 57 -15.66 0.81 -12.18
N LYS A 58 -15.91 2.12 -12.34
CA LYS A 58 -15.03 3.19 -11.85
C LYS A 58 -15.23 3.43 -10.36
N TRP A 59 -14.11 3.68 -9.68
CA TRP A 59 -14.00 4.00 -8.27
C TRP A 59 -12.90 5.05 -8.03
N TYR A 60 -13.12 5.96 -7.09
CA TYR A 60 -12.12 6.90 -6.62
C TYR A 60 -11.58 6.46 -5.26
N GLN A 61 -10.27 6.44 -5.09
CA GLN A 61 -9.69 6.17 -3.76
C GLN A 61 -9.69 7.44 -2.93
N VAL A 62 -10.48 7.48 -1.88
CA VAL A 62 -10.69 8.68 -1.05
C VAL A 62 -9.89 8.65 0.25
N TYR A 63 -9.58 7.46 0.77
CA TYR A 63 -8.68 7.28 1.91
C TYR A 63 -7.71 6.13 1.67
N LYS A 64 -6.51 6.26 2.27
CA LYS A 64 -5.53 5.18 2.43
C LYS A 64 -5.01 5.12 3.86
N ALA A 65 -4.28 4.08 4.24
CA ALA A 65 -3.49 4.10 5.47
C ALA A 65 -2.38 5.18 5.41
N SER A 66 -2.11 5.84 6.54
CA SER A 66 -1.09 6.90 6.65
C SER A 66 0.32 6.40 6.32
N VAL A 67 0.66 5.19 6.77
CA VAL A 67 1.88 4.50 6.39
C VAL A 67 1.53 3.45 5.35
N SER A 68 2.07 3.64 4.16
CA SER A 68 2.09 2.61 3.14
C SER A 68 3.38 1.82 3.31
N PHE A 69 3.30 0.51 3.50
CA PHE A 69 4.47 -0.37 3.40
C PHE A 69 4.97 -0.55 1.96
N ASP A 70 4.35 0.16 1.01
CA ASP A 70 4.86 0.34 -0.35
C ASP A 70 5.80 1.56 -0.35
N ILE A 71 7.10 1.28 -0.12
CA ILE A 71 8.18 2.27 0.06
C ILE A 71 8.28 3.21 -1.16
N ASN A 72 7.87 2.75 -2.34
CA ASN A 72 7.95 3.51 -3.58
C ASN A 72 6.79 4.50 -3.78
N ARG A 73 5.85 4.61 -2.84
CA ARG A 73 4.58 5.34 -3.06
C ARG A 73 4.21 6.28 -1.90
N PRO A 74 4.99 7.34 -1.66
CA PRO A 74 4.78 8.18 -0.49
C PRO A 74 3.44 8.95 -0.57
N GLN A 75 3.10 9.53 -1.73
CA GLN A 75 1.96 10.42 -1.84
C GLN A 75 1.17 10.23 -3.14
N MET A 76 -0.14 10.06 -3.00
CA MET A 76 -1.08 9.82 -4.08
C MET A 76 -2.05 11.01 -4.17
N TYR A 77 -2.32 11.46 -5.39
CA TYR A 77 -3.31 12.48 -5.72
C TYR A 77 -4.19 11.98 -6.85
N CYS A 78 -5.46 12.40 -6.89
CA CYS A 78 -6.40 12.10 -7.98
C CYS A 78 -6.47 10.60 -8.31
N ALA A 79 -6.52 9.75 -7.28
CA ALA A 79 -6.44 8.31 -7.45
C ALA A 79 -7.76 7.72 -7.96
N VAL A 80 -7.70 6.89 -9.00
CA VAL A 80 -8.83 6.22 -9.63
C VAL A 80 -8.52 4.74 -9.82
N SER A 81 -9.58 3.93 -9.80
CA SER A 81 -9.52 2.48 -9.91
C SER A 81 -10.66 1.97 -10.76
N TYR A 82 -10.36 1.06 -11.67
CA TYR A 82 -11.30 0.45 -12.59
C TYR A 82 -11.38 -1.04 -12.29
N PHE A 83 -12.52 -1.47 -11.75
CA PHE A 83 -12.80 -2.84 -11.36
C PHE A 83 -13.43 -3.57 -12.54
N LYS A 84 -12.88 -4.73 -12.92
CA LYS A 84 -13.31 -5.50 -14.08
C LYS A 84 -13.38 -6.98 -13.76
N PRO A 85 -14.35 -7.73 -14.30
CA PRO A 85 -14.39 -9.17 -14.12
C PRO A 85 -13.13 -9.82 -14.71
N ASN A 86 -12.61 -10.83 -14.03
CA ASN A 86 -11.44 -11.57 -14.49
C ASN A 86 -11.64 -13.07 -14.24
N SER A 87 -12.05 -13.78 -15.30
CA SER A 87 -12.30 -15.22 -15.27
C SER A 87 -11.05 -16.06 -14.98
N VAL A 88 -9.85 -15.52 -15.20
CA VAL A 88 -8.58 -16.20 -14.85
C VAL A 88 -8.46 -16.36 -13.33
N MET A 89 -9.07 -15.48 -12.55
CA MET A 89 -9.00 -15.47 -11.09
C MET A 89 -10.09 -16.33 -10.42
N GLY A 90 -10.83 -17.12 -11.20
CA GLY A 90 -11.89 -18.00 -10.72
C GLY A 90 -13.26 -17.31 -10.64
N GLU A 91 -14.22 -18.01 -10.02
CA GLU A 91 -15.57 -17.50 -9.79
C GLU A 91 -15.52 -16.26 -8.87
N ASP A 92 -16.28 -15.22 -9.22
CA ASP A 92 -16.22 -13.89 -8.59
C ASP A 92 -14.83 -13.22 -8.58
N GLY A 93 -13.88 -13.74 -9.36
CA GLY A 93 -12.56 -13.15 -9.55
C GLY A 93 -12.61 -11.85 -10.36
N PHE A 94 -11.77 -10.88 -9.99
CA PHE A 94 -11.75 -9.57 -10.65
C PHE A 94 -10.35 -8.94 -10.67
N SER A 95 -10.16 -7.97 -11.56
CA SER A 95 -8.97 -7.15 -11.65
C SER A 95 -9.28 -5.71 -11.29
N ILE A 96 -8.31 -5.02 -10.71
CA ILE A 96 -8.34 -3.58 -10.50
C ILE A 96 -7.20 -2.96 -11.29
N GLU A 97 -7.52 -2.08 -12.23
CA GLU A 97 -6.54 -1.22 -12.89
C GLU A 97 -6.59 0.16 -12.24
N GLU A 98 -5.47 0.57 -11.66
CA GLU A 98 -5.39 1.75 -10.81
C GLU A 98 -4.45 2.79 -11.42
N ALA A 99 -4.80 4.06 -11.23
CA ALA A 99 -3.95 5.18 -11.61
C ALA A 99 -4.02 6.31 -10.59
N TYR A 100 -2.91 7.00 -10.39
CA TYR A 100 -2.84 8.17 -9.52
C TYR A 100 -1.70 9.08 -9.96
N ARG A 101 -1.73 10.33 -9.51
CA ARG A 101 -0.63 11.28 -9.70
C ARG A 101 0.32 11.22 -8.52
N ALA A 102 1.60 11.00 -8.79
CA ALA A 102 2.64 10.93 -7.77
C ALA A 102 3.19 12.33 -7.47
N VAL A 103 3.68 12.53 -6.24
CA VAL A 103 4.35 13.78 -5.76
C VAL A 103 3.41 14.99 -5.63
N SER A 104 2.61 15.31 -6.64
CA SER A 104 1.67 16.44 -6.63
C SER A 104 0.41 16.17 -7.47
N LYS A 105 -0.60 17.04 -7.35
CA LYS A 105 -1.83 16.96 -8.15
C LYS A 105 -1.63 17.09 -9.67
N ASN A 106 -0.48 17.60 -10.12
CA ASN A 106 -0.12 17.71 -11.54
C ASN A 106 1.09 16.82 -11.89
N GLY A 107 1.50 15.95 -10.97
CA GLY A 107 2.65 15.08 -11.16
C GLY A 107 2.41 13.98 -12.19
N PRO A 108 3.44 13.14 -12.42
CA PRO A 108 3.34 12.02 -13.35
C PRO A 108 2.27 11.03 -12.91
N ILE A 109 1.63 10.41 -13.90
CA ILE A 109 0.63 9.37 -13.66
C ILE A 109 1.35 8.03 -13.50
N GLU A 110 1.17 7.42 -12.35
CA GLU A 110 1.56 6.04 -12.09
C GLU A 110 0.36 5.13 -12.27
N THR A 111 0.58 3.97 -12.88
CA THR A 111 -0.45 2.96 -13.15
C THR A 111 0.00 1.59 -12.67
N PHE A 112 -0.94 0.79 -12.19
CA PHE A 112 -0.68 -0.59 -11.77
C PHE A 112 -1.94 -1.45 -11.89
N LYS A 113 -1.74 -2.77 -11.94
CA LYS A 113 -2.81 -3.75 -12.02
C LYS A 113 -2.75 -4.67 -10.81
N ARG A 114 -3.91 -5.00 -10.27
CA ARG A 114 -4.07 -6.02 -9.24
C ARG A 114 -5.09 -7.04 -9.66
N ASP A 115 -4.80 -8.31 -9.45
CA ASP A 115 -5.69 -9.42 -9.76
C ASP A 115 -6.16 -10.07 -8.45
N LEU A 116 -7.46 -10.32 -8.31
CA LEU A 116 -8.08 -10.74 -7.06
C LEU A 116 -8.80 -12.08 -7.24
N ASN A 117 -8.37 -13.05 -6.45
CA ASN A 117 -8.98 -14.38 -6.35
C ASN A 117 -9.79 -14.47 -5.05
N LYS A 118 -11.08 -14.82 -5.15
CA LYS A 118 -11.96 -14.97 -3.98
C LYS A 118 -11.60 -16.25 -3.22
N VAL A 119 -11.32 -16.11 -1.93
CA VAL A 119 -10.99 -17.25 -1.03
C VAL A 119 -11.96 -17.43 0.12
N GLY A 120 -12.95 -16.55 0.22
CA GLY A 120 -14.03 -16.65 1.19
C GLY A 120 -14.92 -15.42 1.14
N THR A 121 -15.91 -15.38 2.03
CA THR A 121 -16.86 -14.27 2.24
C THR A 121 -16.13 -12.93 2.36
N GLY A 122 -16.21 -12.09 1.32
CA GLY A 122 -15.52 -10.79 1.29
C GLY A 122 -13.99 -10.83 1.40
N LYS A 123 -13.35 -12.00 1.20
CA LYS A 123 -11.90 -12.21 1.34
C LYS A 123 -11.28 -12.59 0.00
N TYR A 124 -10.23 -11.87 -0.38
CA TYR A 124 -9.53 -12.08 -1.63
C TYR A 124 -8.01 -12.15 -1.41
N TRP A 125 -7.34 -12.99 -2.20
CA TRP A 125 -5.91 -12.85 -2.45
C TRP A 125 -5.68 -11.90 -3.62
N MET A 126 -4.83 -10.91 -3.40
CA MET A 126 -4.52 -9.84 -4.33
C MET A 126 -3.09 -9.97 -4.84
N TYR A 127 -2.96 -10.25 -6.12
CA TYR A 127 -1.70 -10.38 -6.85
C TYR A 127 -1.41 -9.08 -7.59
N THR A 128 -0.14 -8.77 -7.82
CA THR A 128 0.31 -7.57 -8.54
C THR A 128 1.45 -7.95 -9.48
N GLU A 129 1.77 -7.05 -10.40
CA GLU A 129 2.94 -7.19 -11.28
C GLU A 129 4.26 -6.77 -10.57
N GLU A 130 4.19 -6.08 -9.43
CA GLU A 130 5.36 -5.42 -8.80
C GLU A 130 6.04 -6.20 -7.67
N TYR A 131 5.35 -7.14 -7.02
CA TYR A 131 5.89 -7.91 -5.89
C TYR A 131 5.38 -9.35 -5.89
N PHE A 132 6.25 -10.28 -5.48
CA PHE A 132 6.02 -11.72 -5.60
C PHE A 132 4.94 -12.27 -4.64
N TYR A 133 4.78 -11.68 -3.45
CA TYR A 133 3.87 -12.20 -2.44
C TYR A 133 2.46 -11.62 -2.58
N PRO A 134 1.42 -12.47 -2.64
CA PRO A 134 0.05 -11.99 -2.67
C PRO A 134 -0.30 -11.28 -1.36
N ARG A 135 -1.06 -10.20 -1.46
CA ARG A 135 -1.59 -9.46 -0.32
C ARG A 135 -3.05 -9.83 -0.08
N GLN A 136 -3.55 -9.58 1.12
CA GLN A 136 -4.95 -9.79 1.45
C GLN A 136 -5.77 -8.56 1.06
N PHE A 137 -6.96 -8.78 0.53
CA PHE A 137 -7.93 -7.74 0.20
C PHE A 137 -9.28 -8.14 0.80
N TYR A 138 -9.61 -7.55 1.94
CA TYR A 138 -10.78 -7.89 2.76
C TYR A 138 -11.76 -6.73 2.73
N ILE A 139 -12.97 -6.98 2.22
CA ILE A 139 -14.05 -5.98 2.21
C ILE A 139 -14.73 -6.00 3.57
N ILE A 140 -14.65 -4.90 4.32
CA ILE A 140 -15.12 -4.83 5.71
C ILE A 140 -16.33 -3.91 5.90
N LYS A 141 -16.62 -3.07 4.92
CA LYS A 141 -17.85 -2.26 4.86
C LYS A 141 -18.19 -1.93 3.43
N VAL A 142 -19.48 -1.96 3.13
CA VAL A 142 -20.05 -1.45 1.89
C VAL A 142 -21.23 -0.56 2.26
N GLY A 143 -21.54 0.43 1.44
CA GLY A 143 -22.78 1.16 1.64
C GLY A 143 -23.10 2.18 0.56
N PRO A 144 -24.18 2.96 0.78
CA PRO A 144 -25.03 2.95 1.98
C PRO A 144 -25.86 1.67 2.14
N ASN A 145 -26.25 1.34 3.38
CA ASN A 145 -27.22 0.30 3.74
C ASN A 145 -26.94 -1.13 3.20
N PHE A 146 -25.68 -1.48 3.01
CA PHE A 146 -25.28 -2.82 2.59
C PHE A 146 -24.81 -3.66 3.79
N GLY A 147 -25.37 -4.86 3.91
CA GLY A 147 -24.92 -5.91 4.81
C GLY A 147 -25.17 -7.28 4.21
N ASN A 148 -24.76 -8.35 4.91
CA ASN A 148 -24.89 -9.73 4.42
C ASN A 148 -26.34 -10.15 4.12
N ASN A 149 -27.34 -9.45 4.66
CA ASN A 149 -28.76 -9.77 4.51
C ASN A 149 -29.52 -8.80 3.57
N THR A 150 -28.83 -7.89 2.87
CA THR A 150 -29.47 -6.92 1.97
C THR A 150 -29.87 -7.59 0.66
N ASN A 151 -31.11 -7.36 0.18
CA ASN A 151 -31.56 -7.86 -1.12
C ASN A 151 -30.88 -7.09 -2.27
N VAL A 152 -30.34 -7.82 -3.25
CA VAL A 152 -29.40 -7.34 -4.28
C VAL A 152 -30.05 -6.37 -5.30
N ASP A 153 -31.34 -6.48 -5.53
CA ASP A 153 -32.02 -5.82 -6.66
C ASP A 153 -32.22 -4.30 -6.50
N GLU A 154 -32.07 -3.75 -5.30
CA GLU A 154 -32.28 -2.31 -5.00
C GLU A 154 -30.98 -1.60 -4.55
N ILE A 155 -29.84 -2.27 -4.66
CA ILE A 155 -28.61 -1.81 -4.02
C ILE A 155 -27.87 -0.80 -4.88
N ASN A 156 -27.74 0.41 -4.36
CA ASN A 156 -26.85 1.43 -4.91
C ASN A 156 -25.59 1.57 -4.04
N ILE A 157 -24.55 0.79 -4.35
CA ILE A 157 -23.25 0.82 -3.65
C ILE A 157 -22.47 2.08 -4.04
N GLN A 158 -22.25 2.97 -3.07
CA GLN A 158 -21.58 4.26 -3.22
C GLN A 158 -20.15 4.27 -2.66
N TYR A 159 -19.83 3.40 -1.71
CA TYR A 159 -18.47 3.26 -1.19
C TYR A 159 -18.20 1.82 -0.72
N ILE A 160 -16.92 1.46 -0.71
CA ILE A 160 -16.40 0.22 -0.13
C ILE A 160 -15.16 0.52 0.71
N VAL A 161 -15.03 -0.17 1.85
CA VAL A 161 -13.89 -0.07 2.77
C VAL A 161 -13.16 -1.40 2.75
N VAL A 162 -11.86 -1.34 2.51
CA VAL A 162 -11.00 -2.51 2.30
C VAL A 162 -9.77 -2.43 3.21
N THR A 163 -9.35 -3.58 3.73
CA THR A 163 -8.17 -3.77 4.58
C THR A 163 -7.51 -5.13 4.30
N ASP A 164 -6.44 -5.46 5.03
CA ASP A 164 -5.95 -6.84 5.22
C ASP A 164 -6.41 -7.41 6.57
N ALA A 165 -6.13 -8.70 6.83
CA ALA A 165 -6.51 -9.39 8.06
C ALA A 165 -5.93 -8.75 9.32
N SER A 166 -4.72 -8.19 9.22
CA SER A 166 -3.99 -7.55 10.31
C SER A 166 -4.32 -6.06 10.51
N LYS A 167 -5.23 -5.50 9.70
CA LYS A 167 -5.58 -4.06 9.72
C LYS A 167 -4.38 -3.13 9.53
N LEU A 168 -3.37 -3.57 8.77
CA LEU A 168 -2.17 -2.79 8.48
C LEU A 168 -2.37 -1.87 7.26
N SER A 169 -3.14 -2.32 6.28
CA SER A 169 -3.57 -1.54 5.12
C SER A 169 -5.00 -1.05 5.28
N LEU A 170 -5.28 0.07 4.63
CA LEU A 170 -6.61 0.63 4.52
C LEU A 170 -6.74 1.26 3.14
N THR A 171 -7.86 1.02 2.48
CA THR A 171 -8.26 1.75 1.28
C THR A 171 -9.77 1.92 1.30
N VAL A 172 -10.23 3.15 1.09
CA VAL A 172 -11.66 3.46 0.91
C VAL A 172 -11.86 3.90 -0.52
N TYR A 173 -12.76 3.21 -1.22
CA TYR A 173 -13.18 3.56 -2.57
C TYR A 173 -14.57 4.19 -2.51
N ALA A 174 -14.81 5.19 -3.36
CA ALA A 174 -16.10 5.84 -3.53
C ALA A 174 -16.49 5.90 -5.01
N ARG A 175 -17.78 5.78 -5.33
CA ARG A 175 -18.29 5.98 -6.70
C ARG A 175 -18.09 7.41 -7.18
N GLU A 176 -18.32 8.36 -6.28
CA GLU A 176 -18.14 9.78 -6.51
C GLU A 176 -17.46 10.43 -5.30
N ALA A 177 -16.26 10.98 -5.50
CA ALA A 177 -15.43 11.48 -4.41
C ALA A 177 -16.08 12.68 -3.68
N MET A 178 -16.61 13.65 -4.42
CA MET A 178 -17.23 14.84 -3.83
C MET A 178 -18.52 14.50 -3.07
N LEU A 179 -19.34 13.59 -3.61
CA LEU A 179 -20.54 13.10 -2.92
C LEU A 179 -20.17 12.35 -1.64
N PHE A 180 -19.11 11.53 -1.69
CA PHE A 180 -18.60 10.81 -0.54
C PHE A 180 -18.20 11.76 0.59
N PHE A 181 -17.37 12.76 0.31
CA PHE A 181 -16.93 13.72 1.33
C PHE A 181 -18.11 14.51 1.93
N LYS A 182 -19.15 14.77 1.13
CA LYS A 182 -20.35 15.48 1.57
C LYS A 182 -21.31 14.63 2.42
N LYS A 183 -21.51 13.35 2.07
CA LYS A 183 -22.62 12.53 2.60
C LYS A 183 -22.16 11.34 3.45
N TYR A 184 -21.08 10.67 3.06
CA TYR A 184 -20.68 9.37 3.62
C TYR A 184 -19.41 9.43 4.49
N ASN A 185 -18.68 10.54 4.43
CA ASN A 185 -17.43 10.69 5.17
C ASN A 185 -17.58 10.47 6.68
N LYS A 186 -18.61 11.06 7.30
CA LYS A 186 -18.81 10.97 8.74
C LYS A 186 -19.02 9.51 9.19
N GLU A 187 -19.95 8.79 8.55
CA GLU A 187 -20.24 7.39 8.92
C GLU A 187 -19.04 6.46 8.68
N VAL A 188 -18.25 6.70 7.62
CA VAL A 188 -17.08 5.87 7.33
C VAL A 188 -15.99 6.14 8.35
N MET A 189 -15.74 7.40 8.72
CA MET A 189 -14.75 7.74 9.73
C MET A 189 -15.14 7.22 11.12
N GLU A 190 -16.42 7.27 11.48
CA GLU A 190 -16.95 6.67 12.71
C GLU A 190 -16.73 5.15 12.71
N PHE A 191 -17.09 4.46 11.63
CA PHE A 191 -16.85 3.02 11.47
C PHE A 191 -15.35 2.66 11.56
N LEU A 192 -14.48 3.44 10.90
CA LEU A 192 -13.04 3.19 10.91
C LEU A 192 -12.47 3.33 12.33
N LYS A 193 -12.92 4.35 13.07
CA LYS A 193 -12.57 4.54 14.47
C LYS A 193 -13.02 3.37 15.34
N GLU A 194 -14.27 2.91 15.18
CA GLU A 194 -14.81 1.75 15.90
C GLU A 194 -14.03 0.46 15.61
N LYS A 195 -13.58 0.26 14.36
CA LYS A 195 -12.78 -0.91 13.97
C LYS A 195 -11.29 -0.80 14.33
N GLY A 196 -10.85 0.33 14.90
CA GLY A 196 -9.51 0.54 15.46
C GLY A 196 -8.51 1.25 14.53
N PHE A 197 -8.95 1.81 13.40
CA PHE A 197 -8.08 2.58 12.51
C PHE A 197 -7.84 3.99 13.06
N GLY A 198 -6.58 4.40 13.16
CA GLY A 198 -6.21 5.75 13.61
C GLY A 198 -6.48 6.04 15.10
N GLY A 199 -6.71 5.00 15.90
CA GLY A 199 -6.71 5.08 17.36
C GLY A 199 -5.29 5.15 17.91
N LYS A 200 -4.90 4.17 18.74
CA LYS A 200 -3.55 4.08 19.33
C LYS A 200 -2.41 3.85 18.32
N LEU A 201 -2.76 3.56 17.06
CA LEU A 201 -1.84 3.12 16.03
C LEU A 201 -1.81 4.15 14.92
N PHE A 202 -0.77 4.96 14.89
CA PHE A 202 -0.68 6.06 13.93
C PHE A 202 -0.52 5.56 12.47
N TRP A 203 0.07 4.38 12.26
CA TRP A 203 0.41 3.89 10.91
C TRP A 203 -0.81 3.47 10.09
N ASN A 204 -1.86 2.93 10.70
CA ASN A 204 -3.11 2.56 10.02
C ASN A 204 -4.16 3.68 10.03
N SER A 205 -3.79 4.89 10.47
CA SER A 205 -4.72 6.02 10.50
C SER A 205 -5.22 6.35 9.09
N PRO A 206 -6.53 6.66 8.92
CA PRO A 206 -7.05 7.04 7.62
C PRO A 206 -6.48 8.38 7.16
N LYS A 207 -5.75 8.37 6.04
CA LYS A 207 -5.19 9.54 5.37
C LYS A 207 -6.00 9.85 4.12
N PRO A 208 -6.63 11.04 4.03
CA PRO A 208 -7.40 11.41 2.85
C PRO A 208 -6.48 11.55 1.63
N ILE A 209 -6.98 11.13 0.48
CA ILE A 209 -6.36 11.35 -0.82
C ILE A 209 -7.05 12.55 -1.47
N TYR A 210 -6.25 13.45 -2.05
CA TYR A 210 -6.79 14.62 -2.75
C TYR A 210 -7.62 14.21 -3.97
N GLN A 211 -8.88 14.66 -4.01
CA GLN A 211 -9.85 14.39 -5.08
C GLN A 211 -10.62 15.68 -5.45
N GLY A 212 -9.88 16.77 -5.71
CA GLY A 212 -10.48 18.06 -6.08
C GLY A 212 -11.11 18.05 -7.48
N ASN A 213 -11.93 19.07 -7.76
CA ASN A 213 -12.54 19.25 -9.10
C ASN A 213 -11.52 19.53 -10.21
N ASP A 214 -10.29 19.90 -9.83
CA ASP A 214 -9.15 20.09 -10.72
C ASP A 214 -8.36 18.80 -10.98
N CYS A 215 -8.82 17.66 -10.47
CA CYS A 215 -8.25 16.37 -10.81
C CYS A 215 -8.66 15.94 -12.22
N GLU A 216 -7.66 15.72 -13.07
CA GLU A 216 -7.84 15.04 -14.35
C GLU A 216 -7.53 13.55 -14.17
N TRP A 217 -8.59 12.73 -14.13
CA TRP A 217 -8.45 11.28 -14.03
C TRP A 217 -8.30 10.64 -15.41
N PRO A 218 -7.28 9.79 -15.62
CA PRO A 218 -7.11 9.08 -16.88
C PRO A 218 -8.28 8.12 -17.11
N SER A 219 -8.68 7.96 -18.37
CA SER A 219 -9.71 6.99 -18.75
C SER A 219 -9.20 5.55 -18.56
N GLU A 220 -10.10 4.58 -18.45
CA GLU A 220 -9.73 3.16 -18.37
C GLU A 220 -8.79 2.71 -19.50
N ARG A 221 -9.08 3.15 -20.73
CA ARG A 221 -8.23 2.85 -21.91
C ARG A 221 -6.85 3.49 -21.80
N GLU A 222 -6.77 4.69 -21.26
CA GLU A 222 -5.50 5.38 -21.03
C GLU A 222 -4.68 4.67 -19.95
N VAL A 223 -5.29 4.25 -18.85
CA VAL A 223 -4.63 3.47 -17.79
C VAL A 223 -4.04 2.19 -18.36
N PHE A 224 -4.84 1.45 -19.15
CA PHE A 224 -4.38 0.25 -19.83
C PHE A 224 -3.19 0.54 -20.77
N ALA A 225 -3.31 1.55 -21.65
CA ALA A 225 -2.26 1.89 -22.61
C ALA A 225 -0.94 2.30 -21.90
N ARG A 226 -1.02 3.15 -20.88
CA ARG A 226 0.15 3.58 -20.09
C ARG A 226 0.84 2.39 -19.41
N ARG A 227 0.08 1.46 -18.85
CA ARG A 227 0.63 0.24 -18.25
C ARG A 227 1.34 -0.64 -19.28
N VAL A 228 0.71 -0.89 -20.43
CA VAL A 228 1.32 -1.69 -21.51
C VAL A 228 2.63 -1.06 -21.99
N LEU A 229 2.64 0.26 -22.19
CA LEU A 229 3.85 0.99 -22.58
C LEU A 229 4.94 0.92 -21.50
N LYS A 230 4.59 1.15 -20.22
CA LYS A 230 5.51 1.03 -19.09
C LYS A 230 6.15 -0.36 -19.02
N ASN A 231 5.35 -1.42 -19.16
CA ASN A 231 5.84 -2.80 -19.15
C ASN A 231 6.73 -3.09 -20.37
N TYR A 232 6.36 -2.61 -21.56
CA TYR A 232 7.21 -2.73 -22.75
C TYR A 232 8.57 -2.03 -22.58
N GLU A 233 8.58 -0.81 -22.06
CA GLU A 233 9.79 -0.05 -21.79
C GLU A 233 10.68 -0.73 -20.75
N ASN A 234 10.09 -1.24 -19.67
CA ASN A 234 10.81 -1.98 -18.64
C ASN A 234 11.44 -3.25 -19.22
N ASN A 235 10.68 -4.05 -19.98
CA ASN A 235 11.20 -5.24 -20.63
C ASN A 235 12.32 -4.90 -21.63
N LYS A 236 12.20 -3.80 -22.37
CA LYS A 236 13.25 -3.32 -23.28
C LYS A 236 14.50 -2.89 -22.52
N LYS A 237 14.35 -2.19 -21.39
CA LYS A 237 15.47 -1.79 -20.52
C LYS A 237 16.15 -3.01 -19.90
N GLU A 238 15.38 -4.00 -19.46
CA GLU A 238 15.89 -5.26 -18.92
C GLU A 238 16.61 -6.07 -20.00
N ALA A 239 16.05 -6.17 -21.21
CA ALA A 239 16.70 -6.80 -22.35
C ALA A 239 17.99 -6.08 -22.74
N ALA A 240 18.00 -4.74 -22.72
CA ALA A 240 19.21 -3.95 -22.97
C ALA A 240 20.28 -4.20 -21.88
N ARG A 241 19.90 -4.19 -20.60
CA ARG A 241 20.79 -4.53 -19.47
C ARG A 241 21.34 -5.95 -19.60
N ALA A 242 20.49 -6.93 -19.94
CA ALA A 242 20.90 -8.30 -20.19
C ALA A 242 21.86 -8.39 -21.37
N SER A 243 21.62 -7.68 -22.48
CA SER A 243 22.53 -7.64 -23.64
C SER A 243 23.87 -6.98 -23.34
N THR A 244 23.92 -6.02 -22.41
CA THR A 244 25.17 -5.40 -21.95
C THR A 244 25.97 -6.34 -21.03
N ASN A 245 25.29 -7.22 -20.30
CA ASN A 245 25.90 -8.25 -19.45
C ASN A 245 26.34 -9.51 -20.23
N ILE A 246 25.80 -9.75 -21.44
CA ILE A 246 26.17 -10.90 -22.28
C ILE A 246 27.60 -10.77 -22.85
N THR A 247 28.21 -9.58 -22.85
CA THR A 247 29.60 -9.36 -23.30
C THR A 247 30.67 -9.64 -22.23
N GLN A 248 30.32 -10.10 -21.03
CA GLN A 248 31.30 -10.53 -20.03
C GLN A 248 30.92 -11.90 -19.49
N THR A 249 31.76 -12.90 -19.76
CA THR A 249 31.70 -14.16 -19.01
C THR A 249 31.87 -13.88 -17.50
N PRO A 250 31.29 -14.69 -16.60
CA PRO A 250 31.49 -14.52 -15.16
C PRO A 250 32.96 -14.45 -14.76
N SER A 251 33.85 -15.12 -15.50
CA SER A 251 35.30 -15.03 -15.34
C SER A 251 35.90 -13.68 -15.73
N GLU A 252 35.39 -13.02 -16.78
CA GLU A 252 35.87 -11.70 -17.22
C GLU A 252 35.40 -10.59 -16.28
N ALA A 253 34.15 -10.64 -15.82
CA ALA A 253 33.64 -9.72 -14.82
C ALA A 253 34.41 -9.85 -13.48
N PHE A 254 34.69 -11.08 -13.04
CA PHE A 254 35.47 -11.31 -11.81
C PHE A 254 36.95 -10.90 -11.99
N ALA A 255 37.53 -11.14 -13.16
CA ALA A 255 38.89 -10.70 -13.49
C ALA A 255 39.00 -9.17 -13.53
N GLU A 256 38.02 -8.45 -14.05
CA GLU A 256 37.99 -6.98 -14.07
C GLU A 256 37.87 -6.40 -12.65
N ILE A 257 37.03 -7.00 -11.80
CA ILE A 257 36.88 -6.63 -10.38
C ILE A 257 38.18 -6.87 -9.60
N MET A 258 38.88 -7.98 -9.84
CA MET A 258 40.16 -8.28 -9.20
C MET A 258 41.29 -7.36 -9.69
N LYS A 259 41.20 -6.86 -10.93
CA LYS A 259 42.21 -5.99 -11.53
C LYS A 259 42.10 -4.54 -11.05
N ASN A 260 40.88 -4.04 -10.80
CA ASN A 260 40.63 -2.69 -10.28
C ASN A 260 39.43 -2.63 -9.31
N PRO A 261 39.59 -3.13 -8.07
CA PRO A 261 38.49 -3.27 -7.11
C PRO A 261 37.86 -1.92 -6.70
N GLN A 262 38.64 -0.83 -6.70
CA GLN A 262 38.14 0.50 -6.34
C GLN A 262 37.19 1.09 -7.40
N GLN A 263 37.45 0.87 -8.69
CA GLN A 263 36.55 1.32 -9.77
C GLN A 263 35.27 0.48 -9.82
N ALA A 264 35.37 -0.83 -9.56
CA ALA A 264 34.20 -1.69 -9.46
C ALA A 264 33.28 -1.26 -8.30
N LEU A 265 33.87 -0.94 -7.14
CA LEU A 265 33.11 -0.43 -5.98
C LEU A 265 32.45 0.92 -6.29
N GLN A 266 33.13 1.84 -6.98
CA GLN A 266 32.54 3.11 -7.40
C GLN A 266 31.37 2.93 -8.38
N LYS A 267 31.47 2.01 -9.35
CA LYS A 267 30.37 1.70 -10.27
C LYS A 267 29.17 1.08 -9.54
N LEU A 268 29.41 0.19 -8.58
CA LEU A 268 28.35 -0.41 -7.75
C LEU A 268 27.66 0.63 -6.87
N MET A 269 28.42 1.59 -6.33
CA MET A 269 27.85 2.71 -5.59
C MET A 269 26.99 3.60 -6.50
N GLN A 270 27.42 3.88 -7.73
CA GLN A 270 26.65 4.70 -8.69
C GLN A 270 25.38 4.01 -9.21
N GLN A 271 25.37 2.69 -9.35
CA GLN A 271 24.20 1.94 -9.80
C GLN A 271 23.06 1.89 -8.77
N ASN A 272 23.35 2.11 -7.48
CA ASN A 272 22.35 2.17 -6.42
C ASN A 272 21.69 3.55 -6.23
N PHE A 273 22.08 4.56 -7.03
CA PHE A 273 21.57 5.94 -6.93
C PHE A 273 20.84 6.45 -8.19
N ASN A 274 20.46 5.57 -9.13
CA ASN A 274 19.65 5.92 -10.31
C ASN A 274 18.38 5.07 -10.43
#